data_AF-A0A356R6Z7-F1
#
_entry.id   AF-A0A356R6Z7-F1
#
_cell.length_a   1.000
_cell.length_b   1.000
_cell.length_c   1.000
_cell.angle_alpha   90.00
_cell.angle_beta   90.00
_cell.angle_gamma   90.00
#
_symmetry.space_group_name_H-M   'P 1'
#
loop_
_entity.id
_entity.type
_entity.pdbx_description
1 polymer ?
#
loop_
_entity_poly.entity_id
_entity_poly.type
_entity_poly.pdbx_seq_one_letter_code
_entity_poly.pdbx_strand_id
1 'polypeptide(L)'
;TTNPDTVAEEGETIEMEWYIHPDTQEGGKQFHTYSNDRELTVMGLFGVFVVEPRGSNYYEPLGTGPATEATSGWQVMIDNGDGPDFREFVLIYHEVGDEAFRPVNKHGDFLPQRDPLTDAYRPGARALNYRSEPFGINNMHVQHEYFGFEDESMAYSSYTFGDAAPTIPRSYLGDPAKFRVVHGGSEVFHSHHPHGGAIRWQRSPRATQMPVWSTGQNGPVKYPVIRTKSDRVDVEAIGPSEALDLETECGSGLCQWLAGDFLFHCHVAHHYVAGMWGYWRVYNTMQVPGVQNDVMAPLRELPDRLGRIHKPVTSDQLVGKTVSWFGKQFTIVGKGKSDWKADPAVVTIKDWVEMQLANQGKPGHTDDEAGQMKAYDATVMDWVWDGSKAMSEKEATLGTNPKYRPEWQGYKAGERRAIWFEPSTGKVAWPWLTPHFGKRVPFSNDHNPAPWLEMIRLNSDGTRSVEPAKAGENGPWSLCPDRAGSQDYKVHFIKLPIELSAAQGKEPAIVDPNGLLYVVHEEE
;
A
#
# COMPACT_ATOMS: atom_id res chain seq x y z
N THR A 1 -30.52 -20.14 22.52
CA THR A 1 -31.05 -21.51 22.39
C THR A 1 -30.45 -22.11 21.13
N THR A 2 -29.53 -23.06 21.27
CA THR A 2 -28.85 -23.71 20.15
C THR A 2 -29.72 -24.84 19.61
N ASN A 3 -29.88 -24.95 18.28
CA ASN A 3 -30.52 -26.11 17.67
C ASN A 3 -29.61 -27.34 17.87
N PRO A 4 -30.03 -28.41 18.57
CA PRO A 4 -29.18 -29.58 18.82
C PRO A 4 -28.64 -30.20 17.52
N ASP A 5 -29.42 -30.17 16.45
CA ASP A 5 -29.05 -30.75 15.15
C ASP A 5 -27.94 -29.95 14.43
N THR A 6 -27.58 -28.76 14.94
CA THR A 6 -26.51 -27.90 14.39
C THR A 6 -25.22 -27.96 15.22
N VAL A 7 -25.13 -28.87 16.19
CA VAL A 7 -23.95 -29.03 17.05
C VAL A 7 -23.12 -30.22 16.55
N ALA A 8 -21.87 -29.96 16.18
CA ALA A 8 -20.88 -31.01 15.95
C ALA A 8 -20.17 -31.32 17.28
N GLU A 9 -20.22 -32.57 17.74
CA GLU A 9 -19.44 -33.04 18.89
C GLU A 9 -17.95 -33.19 18.53
N GLU A 10 -17.09 -33.30 19.54
CA GLU A 10 -15.65 -33.48 19.33
C GLU A 10 -15.36 -34.75 18.52
N GLY A 11 -14.71 -34.60 17.37
CA GLY A 11 -14.39 -35.70 16.46
C GLY A 11 -15.49 -36.09 15.47
N GLU A 12 -16.70 -35.53 15.62
CA GLU A 12 -17.83 -35.77 14.74
C GLU A 12 -17.89 -34.73 13.61
N THR A 13 -18.54 -35.10 12.50
CA THR A 13 -18.79 -34.21 11.36
C THR A 13 -20.28 -34.11 11.11
N ILE A 14 -20.77 -32.89 10.92
CA ILE A 14 -22.15 -32.63 10.48
C ILE A 14 -22.13 -31.99 9.08
N GLU A 15 -23.15 -32.29 8.30
CA GLU A 15 -23.40 -31.61 7.03
C GLU A 15 -24.43 -30.50 7.25
N MET A 16 -24.14 -29.30 6.75
CA MET A 16 -25.03 -28.15 6.82
C MET A 16 -25.36 -27.68 5.40
N GLU A 17 -26.63 -27.42 5.14
CA GLU A 17 -27.10 -26.86 3.86
C GLU A 17 -27.59 -25.42 4.09
N TRP A 18 -27.08 -24.48 3.29
CA TRP A 18 -27.50 -23.09 3.31
C TRP A 18 -28.12 -22.69 1.97
N TYR A 19 -29.36 -22.23 2.02
CA TYR A 19 -30.06 -21.71 0.85
C TYR A 19 -29.64 -20.26 0.56
N ILE A 20 -29.00 -20.05 -0.59
CA ILE A 20 -28.67 -18.70 -1.08
C ILE A 20 -29.87 -18.12 -1.82
N HIS A 21 -30.52 -17.13 -1.22
CA HIS A 21 -31.66 -16.47 -1.84
C HIS A 21 -31.26 -15.77 -3.15
N PRO A 22 -32.13 -15.78 -4.19
CA PRO A 22 -31.88 -15.09 -5.45
C PRO A 22 -31.47 -13.62 -5.32
N ASP A 23 -32.02 -12.91 -4.33
CA ASP A 23 -31.74 -11.48 -4.10
C ASP A 23 -30.44 -11.23 -3.31
N THR A 24 -29.72 -12.29 -2.95
CA THR A 24 -28.47 -12.29 -2.17
C THR A 24 -27.30 -12.94 -2.91
N GLN A 25 -27.40 -13.07 -4.24
CA GLN A 25 -26.44 -13.76 -5.12
C GLN A 25 -25.16 -12.96 -5.43
N GLU A 26 -24.70 -12.13 -4.48
CA GLU A 26 -23.35 -11.56 -4.47
C GLU A 26 -22.97 -11.15 -3.04
N GLY A 27 -21.68 -11.27 -2.72
CA GLY A 27 -21.05 -10.62 -1.57
C GLY A 27 -20.68 -11.56 -0.43
N GLY A 28 -19.96 -11.00 0.55
CA GLY A 28 -19.52 -11.71 1.74
C GLY A 28 -20.67 -12.00 2.70
N LYS A 29 -20.78 -13.24 3.17
CA LYS A 29 -21.70 -13.69 4.22
C LYS A 29 -20.87 -14.20 5.39
N GLN A 30 -20.88 -13.45 6.49
CA GLN A 30 -20.22 -13.88 7.71
C GLN A 30 -20.97 -15.07 8.31
N PHE A 31 -20.22 -16.01 8.86
CA PHE A 31 -20.75 -17.07 9.71
C PHE A 31 -19.86 -17.24 10.93
N HIS A 32 -20.43 -17.67 12.04
CA HIS A 32 -19.68 -17.98 13.25
C HIS A 32 -20.40 -19.05 14.04
N THR A 33 -19.69 -19.65 15.01
CA THR A 33 -20.30 -20.59 15.93
C THR A 33 -21.31 -19.90 16.85
N TYR A 34 -22.45 -20.56 17.07
CA TYR A 34 -23.46 -20.17 18.07
C TYR A 34 -23.38 -21.04 19.33
N SER A 35 -22.33 -21.87 19.45
CA SER A 35 -22.07 -22.67 20.64
C SER A 35 -21.27 -21.86 21.67
N ASN A 36 -21.58 -22.08 22.95
CA ASN A 36 -20.87 -21.51 24.09
C ASN A 36 -20.83 -19.97 24.15
N ASP A 37 -22.01 -19.34 24.00
CA ASP A 37 -22.43 -17.93 24.18
C ASP A 37 -21.62 -16.81 23.50
N ARG A 38 -20.30 -16.95 23.30
CA ARG A 38 -19.40 -16.05 22.56
C ARG A 38 -17.96 -16.55 22.49
N GLU A 39 -17.54 -17.39 23.45
CA GLU A 39 -16.12 -17.70 23.73
C GLU A 39 -15.40 -18.26 22.51
N LEU A 40 -16.06 -19.16 21.78
CA LEU A 40 -15.46 -19.78 20.61
C LEU A 40 -15.28 -18.79 19.46
N THR A 41 -16.23 -17.85 19.26
CA THR A 41 -16.13 -16.81 18.23
C THR A 41 -14.96 -15.88 18.51
N VAL A 42 -14.81 -15.38 19.75
CA VAL A 42 -13.68 -14.50 20.09
C VAL A 42 -12.32 -15.20 19.97
N MET A 43 -12.30 -16.52 20.12
CA MET A 43 -11.10 -17.34 19.92
C MET A 43 -10.82 -17.70 18.46
N GLY A 44 -11.69 -17.31 17.53
CA GLY A 44 -11.44 -17.42 16.09
C GLY A 44 -12.41 -18.28 15.29
N LEU A 45 -13.44 -18.89 15.90
CA LEU A 45 -14.43 -19.72 15.20
C LEU A 45 -15.50 -18.89 14.49
N PHE A 46 -15.05 -18.11 13.50
CA PHE A 46 -15.83 -17.39 12.52
C PHE A 46 -15.27 -17.65 11.11
N GLY A 47 -15.98 -17.20 10.09
CA GLY A 47 -15.56 -17.32 8.70
C GLY A 47 -16.45 -16.49 7.79
N VAL A 48 -16.11 -16.54 6.50
CA VAL A 48 -16.85 -15.85 5.45
C VAL A 48 -17.15 -16.82 4.33
N PHE A 49 -18.40 -16.91 3.95
CA PHE A 49 -18.85 -17.54 2.72
C PHE A 49 -19.08 -16.45 1.69
N VAL A 50 -18.38 -16.51 0.55
CA VAL A 50 -18.53 -15.49 -0.50
C VAL A 50 -19.31 -16.08 -1.66
N VAL A 51 -20.33 -15.33 -2.10
CA VAL A 51 -21.15 -15.70 -3.25
C VAL A 51 -20.84 -14.75 -4.39
N GLU A 52 -20.66 -15.29 -5.58
CA GLU A 52 -20.54 -14.51 -6.81
C GLU A 52 -21.70 -14.78 -7.75
N PRO A 53 -21.92 -13.90 -8.76
CA PRO A 53 -22.98 -14.08 -9.73
C PRO A 53 -23.02 -15.49 -10.34
N ARG A 54 -24.23 -15.94 -10.68
CA ARG A 54 -24.41 -17.26 -11.28
C ARG A 54 -23.60 -17.36 -12.58
N GLY A 55 -22.75 -18.38 -12.65
CA GLY A 55 -21.90 -18.64 -13.82
C GLY A 55 -20.45 -18.22 -13.62
N SER A 56 -20.13 -17.58 -12.50
CA SER A 56 -18.75 -17.24 -12.17
C SER A 56 -17.88 -18.47 -11.93
N ASN A 57 -16.62 -18.40 -12.35
CA ASN A 57 -15.58 -19.38 -12.02
C ASN A 57 -14.56 -18.75 -11.08
N TYR A 58 -14.02 -19.57 -10.17
CA TYR A 58 -13.08 -19.13 -9.14
C TYR A 58 -11.68 -19.65 -9.47
N TYR A 59 -10.70 -18.77 -9.55
CA TYR A 59 -9.34 -19.12 -9.93
C TYR A 59 -8.29 -18.64 -8.92
N GLU A 60 -7.27 -19.47 -8.74
CA GLU A 60 -6.13 -19.20 -7.86
C GLU A 60 -5.34 -17.98 -8.37
N PRO A 61 -5.26 -16.87 -7.61
CA PRO A 61 -4.53 -15.68 -8.04
C PRO A 61 -3.01 -15.88 -7.98
N LEU A 62 -2.55 -16.86 -7.20
CA LEU A 62 -1.14 -17.07 -6.94
C LEU A 62 -0.62 -18.31 -7.66
N GLY A 63 0.57 -18.19 -8.25
CA GLY A 63 1.27 -19.29 -8.89
C GLY A 63 1.84 -18.91 -10.25
N THR A 64 2.30 -19.94 -10.96
CA THR A 64 2.87 -19.79 -12.30
C THR A 64 2.06 -20.63 -13.29
N GLY A 65 2.19 -20.31 -14.57
CA GLY A 65 1.43 -20.98 -15.63
C GLY A 65 -0.07 -20.63 -15.60
N PRO A 66 -0.90 -21.43 -16.31
CA PRO A 66 -2.34 -21.24 -16.34
C PRO A 66 -2.96 -21.20 -14.95
N ALA A 67 -4.02 -20.40 -14.80
CA ALA A 67 -4.78 -20.36 -13.56
C ALA A 67 -5.47 -21.71 -13.32
N THR A 68 -5.46 -22.15 -12.06
CA THR A 68 -6.15 -23.36 -11.60
C THR A 68 -7.39 -22.94 -10.81
N GLU A 69 -8.38 -23.82 -10.74
CA GLU A 69 -9.58 -23.60 -9.92
C GLU A 69 -9.21 -23.35 -8.45
N ALA A 70 -9.85 -22.37 -7.82
CA ALA A 70 -9.71 -22.08 -6.39
C ALA A 70 -10.87 -22.73 -5.62
N THR A 71 -10.53 -23.54 -4.63
CA THR A 71 -11.54 -24.18 -3.76
C THR A 71 -11.86 -23.34 -2.52
N SER A 72 -10.93 -22.48 -2.11
CA SER A 72 -11.07 -21.57 -0.96
C SER A 72 -9.93 -20.55 -0.95
N GLY A 73 -10.16 -19.35 -0.43
CA GLY A 73 -9.09 -18.37 -0.24
C GLY A 73 -9.64 -17.01 0.18
N TRP A 74 -8.78 -16.17 0.74
CA TRP A 74 -9.12 -14.77 1.04
C TRP A 74 -8.76 -13.82 -0.11
N GLN A 75 -7.97 -14.29 -1.08
CA GLN A 75 -7.71 -13.61 -2.34
C GLN A 75 -8.05 -14.59 -3.48
N VAL A 76 -8.90 -14.18 -4.41
CA VAL A 76 -9.36 -15.03 -5.53
C VAL A 76 -9.48 -14.19 -6.80
N MET A 77 -9.27 -14.79 -7.98
CA MET A 77 -9.67 -14.19 -9.25
C MET A 77 -11.04 -14.73 -9.64
N ILE A 78 -12.00 -13.84 -9.87
CA ILE A 78 -13.34 -14.18 -10.30
C ILE A 78 -13.44 -13.92 -11.79
N ASP A 79 -13.61 -15.00 -12.55
CA ASP A 79 -14.17 -14.93 -13.89
C ASP A 79 -15.67 -14.74 -13.70
N ASN A 80 -16.16 -13.55 -14.05
CA ASN A 80 -17.51 -13.12 -13.67
C ASN A 80 -18.60 -13.74 -14.55
N GLY A 81 -18.24 -14.47 -15.62
CA GLY A 81 -19.17 -15.04 -16.61
C GLY A 81 -19.88 -14.02 -17.50
N ASP A 82 -20.18 -12.82 -16.98
CA ASP A 82 -20.73 -11.66 -17.69
C ASP A 82 -20.05 -10.37 -17.20
N GLY A 83 -19.48 -9.59 -18.12
CA GLY A 83 -18.68 -8.40 -17.77
C GLY A 83 -17.20 -8.72 -17.47
N PRO A 84 -16.46 -7.77 -16.86
CA PRO A 84 -15.02 -7.92 -16.65
C PRO A 84 -14.70 -8.82 -15.45
N ASP A 85 -13.65 -9.62 -15.59
CA ASP A 85 -13.08 -10.37 -14.47
C ASP A 85 -12.52 -9.40 -13.43
N PHE A 86 -12.46 -9.86 -12.19
CA PHE A 86 -11.98 -9.03 -11.09
C PHE A 86 -11.25 -9.82 -10.02
N ARG A 87 -10.49 -9.08 -9.20
CA ARG A 87 -9.87 -9.62 -8.00
C ARG A 87 -10.77 -9.42 -6.81
N GLU A 88 -10.93 -10.49 -6.04
CA GLU A 88 -11.65 -10.46 -4.79
C GLU A 88 -10.67 -10.55 -3.63
N PHE A 89 -10.90 -9.71 -2.61
CA PHE A 89 -10.17 -9.75 -1.34
C PHE A 89 -11.15 -9.77 -0.16
N VAL A 90 -11.04 -10.76 0.70
CA VAL A 90 -11.81 -10.85 1.95
C VAL A 90 -10.95 -10.36 3.10
N LEU A 91 -11.41 -9.31 3.78
CA LEU A 91 -10.77 -8.74 4.97
C LEU A 91 -11.69 -8.93 6.18
N ILE A 92 -11.25 -9.78 7.11
CA ILE A 92 -11.97 -10.07 8.35
C ILE A 92 -11.33 -9.28 9.47
N TYR A 93 -12.03 -8.25 9.93
CA TYR A 93 -11.69 -7.49 11.13
C TYR A 93 -12.17 -8.24 12.35
N HIS A 94 -11.28 -8.49 13.31
CA HIS A 94 -11.66 -9.14 14.56
C HIS A 94 -10.71 -8.82 15.70
N GLU A 95 -11.18 -9.09 16.92
CA GLU A 95 -10.36 -9.15 18.12
C GLU A 95 -9.83 -10.57 18.34
N VAL A 96 -8.69 -10.69 19.01
CA VAL A 96 -8.16 -11.99 19.47
C VAL A 96 -8.51 -12.16 20.94
N GLY A 97 -9.54 -12.95 21.18
CA GLY A 97 -10.12 -13.18 22.51
C GLY A 97 -10.86 -11.97 23.09
N ASP A 98 -11.64 -12.22 24.13
CA ASP A 98 -12.34 -11.17 24.86
C ASP A 98 -11.41 -10.38 25.80
N GLU A 99 -11.97 -9.46 26.57
CA GLU A 99 -11.20 -8.62 27.51
C GLU A 99 -10.31 -9.38 28.50
N ALA A 100 -10.69 -10.59 28.91
CA ALA A 100 -9.90 -11.41 29.83
C ALA A 100 -8.77 -12.17 29.13
N PHE A 101 -8.88 -12.39 27.81
CA PHE A 101 -7.88 -13.11 27.04
C PHE A 101 -6.61 -12.28 26.80
N ARG A 102 -5.47 -12.89 27.09
CA ARG A 102 -4.15 -12.30 26.86
C ARG A 102 -3.39 -13.13 25.81
N PRO A 103 -3.15 -12.58 24.61
CA PRO A 103 -2.31 -13.25 23.63
C PRO A 103 -0.90 -13.50 24.18
N VAL A 104 -0.23 -14.51 23.65
CA VAL A 104 1.13 -14.87 24.03
C VAL A 104 2.10 -14.63 22.87
N ASN A 105 3.36 -14.37 23.18
CA ASN A 105 4.43 -14.36 22.21
C ASN A 105 4.77 -15.79 21.74
N LYS A 106 5.70 -15.91 20.79
CA LYS A 106 6.19 -17.21 20.27
C LYS A 106 6.85 -18.14 21.32
N HIS A 107 7.17 -17.62 22.51
CA HIS A 107 7.77 -18.35 23.62
C HIS A 107 6.72 -18.80 24.65
N GLY A 108 5.45 -18.39 24.49
CA GLY A 108 4.37 -18.70 25.41
C GLY A 108 4.21 -17.68 26.54
N ASP A 109 4.98 -16.59 26.57
CA ASP A 109 4.81 -15.54 27.56
C ASP A 109 3.67 -14.61 27.16
N PHE A 110 2.88 -14.15 28.14
CA PHE A 110 1.83 -13.17 27.89
C PHE A 110 2.39 -11.86 27.33
N LEU A 111 1.74 -11.35 26.29
CA LEU A 111 1.96 -9.98 25.84
C LEU A 111 1.52 -9.00 26.94
N PRO A 112 2.16 -7.81 27.04
CA PRO A 112 1.77 -6.81 28.02
C PRO A 112 0.35 -6.31 27.74
N GLN A 113 -0.37 -5.91 28.79
CA GLN A 113 -1.74 -5.37 28.62
C GLN A 113 -1.75 -3.98 27.96
N ARG A 114 -0.66 -3.22 28.16
CA ARG A 114 -0.43 -1.89 27.59
C ARG A 114 0.95 -1.90 26.97
N ASP A 115 1.04 -1.54 25.70
CA ASP A 115 2.30 -1.51 24.97
C ASP A 115 3.26 -0.48 25.62
N PRO A 116 4.50 -0.87 25.97
CA PRO A 116 5.43 0.00 26.68
C PRO A 116 5.96 1.17 25.84
N LEU A 117 5.87 1.11 24.51
CA LEU A 117 6.33 2.15 23.60
C LEU A 117 5.18 3.04 23.14
N THR A 118 4.07 2.42 22.72
CA THR A 118 2.96 3.13 22.05
C THR A 118 1.75 3.39 22.92
N ASP A 119 1.74 2.85 24.13
CA ASP A 119 0.61 2.93 25.05
C ASP A 119 -0.66 2.19 24.58
N ALA A 120 -0.60 1.48 23.46
CA ALA A 120 -1.72 0.78 22.89
C ALA A 120 -2.25 -0.30 23.83
N TYR A 121 -3.58 -0.36 23.95
CA TYR A 121 -4.25 -1.35 24.77
C TYR A 121 -4.29 -2.70 24.06
N ARG A 122 -3.89 -3.76 24.77
CA ARG A 122 -3.87 -5.16 24.31
C ARG A 122 -3.20 -5.32 22.93
N PRO A 123 -1.91 -4.95 22.80
CA PRO A 123 -1.19 -5.13 21.53
C PRO A 123 -1.21 -6.60 21.10
N GLY A 124 -1.44 -6.83 19.80
CA GLY A 124 -1.61 -8.17 19.24
C GLY A 124 -3.05 -8.72 19.33
N ALA A 125 -3.95 -8.07 20.06
CA ALA A 125 -5.36 -8.49 20.19
C ALA A 125 -6.31 -7.85 19.17
N ARG A 126 -5.77 -7.13 18.19
CA ARG A 126 -6.51 -6.49 17.09
C ARG A 126 -5.92 -7.00 15.78
N ALA A 127 -6.72 -7.71 15.00
CA ALA A 127 -6.24 -8.52 13.91
C ALA A 127 -7.08 -8.38 12.63
N LEU A 128 -6.42 -8.66 11.51
CA LEU A 128 -7.02 -8.84 10.20
C LEU A 128 -6.68 -10.25 9.73
N ASN A 129 -7.71 -11.03 9.36
CA ASN A 129 -7.56 -12.41 8.87
C ASN A 129 -6.63 -13.25 9.78
N TYR A 130 -6.88 -13.22 11.10
CA TYR A 130 -6.12 -13.94 12.13
C TYR A 130 -4.68 -13.49 12.35
N ARG A 131 -4.30 -12.33 11.81
CA ARG A 131 -2.93 -11.79 11.90
C ARG A 131 -2.93 -10.37 12.44
N SER A 132 -1.91 -10.05 13.23
CA SER A 132 -1.77 -8.74 13.88
C SER A 132 -0.34 -8.24 13.73
N GLU A 133 -0.16 -6.93 13.64
CA GLU A 133 1.13 -6.25 13.47
C GLU A 133 1.24 -5.03 14.41
N PRO A 134 1.31 -5.23 15.74
CA PRO A 134 1.39 -4.14 16.71
C PRO A 134 2.68 -3.33 16.52
N PHE A 135 2.59 -2.01 16.55
CA PHE A 135 3.74 -1.14 16.25
C PHE A 135 4.88 -1.29 17.25
N GLY A 136 4.57 -1.19 18.54
CA GLY A 136 5.56 -1.15 19.62
C GLY A 136 6.24 -2.50 19.81
N ILE A 137 5.52 -3.45 20.40
CA ILE A 137 6.08 -4.76 20.79
C ILE A 137 6.60 -5.63 19.64
N ASN A 138 6.25 -5.35 18.36
CA ASN A 138 6.77 -6.10 17.22
C ASN A 138 7.92 -5.37 16.52
N ASN A 139 7.65 -4.23 15.88
CA ASN A 139 8.62 -3.60 14.99
C ASN A 139 9.62 -2.72 15.77
N MET A 140 9.10 -1.79 16.56
CA MET A 140 9.92 -0.77 17.22
C MET A 140 10.73 -1.34 18.39
N HIS A 141 10.18 -2.30 19.13
CA HIS A 141 10.91 -2.97 20.20
C HIS A 141 12.13 -3.73 19.66
N VAL A 142 11.97 -4.46 18.55
CA VAL A 142 13.09 -5.15 17.91
C VAL A 142 14.10 -4.14 17.35
N GLN A 143 13.66 -3.01 16.77
CA GLN A 143 14.57 -1.94 16.36
C GLN A 143 15.40 -1.42 17.53
N HIS A 144 14.76 -1.17 18.68
CA HIS A 144 15.40 -0.71 19.90
C HIS A 144 16.41 -1.72 20.43
N GLU A 145 16.07 -3.00 20.48
CA GLU A 145 16.99 -4.07 20.92
C GLU A 145 18.26 -4.15 20.04
N TYR A 146 18.11 -3.98 18.73
CA TYR A 146 19.23 -4.07 17.79
C TYR A 146 20.12 -2.82 17.78
N PHE A 147 19.52 -1.63 17.82
CA PHE A 147 20.24 -0.38 17.49
C PHE A 147 20.26 0.64 18.64
N GLY A 148 19.51 0.40 19.71
CA GLY A 148 19.35 1.31 20.85
C GLY A 148 18.47 2.53 20.55
N PHE A 149 17.62 2.45 19.53
CA PHE A 149 16.63 3.47 19.18
C PHE A 149 15.44 2.87 18.43
N GLU A 150 14.34 3.60 18.40
CA GLU A 150 13.10 3.30 17.73
C GLU A 150 12.59 4.54 16.99
N ASP A 151 11.99 4.34 15.81
CA ASP A 151 11.46 5.43 15.00
C ASP A 151 9.95 5.26 14.77
N GLU A 152 9.15 5.93 15.60
CA GLU A 152 7.70 5.86 15.55
C GLU A 152 7.11 6.29 14.20
N SER A 153 7.74 7.23 13.52
CA SER A 153 7.24 7.70 12.22
C SER A 153 7.40 6.66 11.10
N MET A 154 8.18 5.60 11.34
CA MET A 154 8.36 4.48 10.41
C MET A 154 7.44 3.30 10.71
N ALA A 155 6.49 3.40 11.66
CA ALA A 155 5.68 2.26 12.12
C ALA A 155 4.97 1.46 11.01
N TYR A 156 4.56 2.14 9.92
CA TYR A 156 3.93 1.53 8.74
C TYR A 156 4.90 1.09 7.64
N SER A 157 6.20 1.37 7.77
CA SER A 157 7.18 1.27 6.70
C SER A 157 7.59 -0.17 6.43
N SER A 158 7.15 -0.70 5.27
CA SER A 158 7.61 -2.00 4.76
C SER A 158 9.08 -1.97 4.33
N TYR A 159 9.61 -0.80 4.01
CA TYR A 159 11.04 -0.60 3.82
C TYR A 159 11.80 -0.77 5.13
N THR A 160 11.34 -0.17 6.22
CA THR A 160 12.06 -0.21 7.51
C THR A 160 11.91 -1.54 8.24
N PHE A 161 10.74 -2.18 8.15
CA PHE A 161 10.44 -3.37 8.96
C PHE A 161 10.16 -4.64 8.15
N GLY A 162 10.17 -4.56 6.83
CA GLY A 162 9.67 -5.63 5.96
C GLY A 162 8.15 -5.61 5.85
N ASP A 163 7.61 -6.46 4.98
CA ASP A 163 6.17 -6.49 4.71
C ASP A 163 5.37 -6.81 6.00
N ALA A 164 4.20 -6.17 6.15
CA ALA A 164 3.34 -6.36 7.32
C ALA A 164 2.83 -7.81 7.41
N ALA A 165 2.69 -8.32 8.64
CA ALA A 165 2.20 -9.68 8.85
C ALA A 165 0.74 -9.90 8.42
N PRO A 166 -0.22 -8.96 8.64
CA PRO A 166 -1.55 -9.00 8.09
C PRO A 166 -1.58 -9.24 6.59
N THR A 167 -2.67 -9.84 6.11
CA THR A 167 -2.84 -10.17 4.70
C THR A 167 -2.70 -8.93 3.81
N ILE A 168 -1.87 -9.01 2.77
CA ILE A 168 -1.60 -7.94 1.81
C ILE A 168 -2.31 -8.27 0.49
N PRO A 169 -3.50 -7.69 0.21
CA PRO A 169 -4.14 -7.76 -1.10
C PRO A 169 -3.17 -7.39 -2.21
N ARG A 170 -3.21 -8.11 -3.33
CA ARG A 170 -2.28 -7.92 -4.44
C ARG A 170 -2.98 -7.90 -5.78
N SER A 171 -2.64 -6.91 -6.59
CA SER A 171 -3.20 -6.79 -7.93
C SER A 171 -2.26 -6.12 -8.93
N TYR A 172 -2.59 -6.22 -10.20
CA TYR A 172 -1.94 -5.41 -11.22
C TYR A 172 -2.71 -4.11 -11.46
N LEU A 173 -1.96 -3.05 -11.78
CA LEU A 173 -2.47 -1.74 -12.10
C LEU A 173 -3.57 -1.84 -13.16
N GLY A 174 -4.79 -1.38 -12.86
CA GLY A 174 -5.94 -1.47 -13.75
C GLY A 174 -6.79 -2.74 -13.66
N ASP A 175 -6.45 -3.68 -12.79
CA ASP A 175 -7.33 -4.81 -12.50
C ASP A 175 -8.55 -4.30 -11.71
N PRO A 176 -9.78 -4.59 -12.14
CA PRO A 176 -10.94 -4.40 -11.31
C PRO A 176 -10.78 -5.19 -9.99
N ALA A 177 -11.21 -4.60 -8.88
CA ALA A 177 -11.05 -5.19 -7.56
C ALA A 177 -12.28 -4.92 -6.69
N LYS A 178 -12.71 -5.95 -5.95
CA LYS A 178 -13.76 -5.88 -4.94
C LYS A 178 -13.21 -6.35 -3.59
N PHE A 179 -13.56 -5.64 -2.53
CA PHE A 179 -13.21 -6.02 -1.17
C PHE A 179 -14.47 -6.46 -0.43
N ARG A 180 -14.39 -7.59 0.25
CA ARG A 180 -15.42 -8.12 1.15
C ARG A 180 -14.94 -7.84 2.56
N VAL A 181 -15.46 -6.79 3.19
CA VAL A 181 -15.07 -6.38 4.54
C VAL A 181 -16.06 -6.97 5.53
N VAL A 182 -15.55 -7.74 6.48
CA VAL A 182 -16.36 -8.51 7.41
C VAL A 182 -15.89 -8.29 8.84
N HIS A 183 -16.83 -8.17 9.77
CA HIS A 183 -16.53 -8.26 11.20
C HIS A 183 -16.64 -9.71 11.67
N GLY A 184 -15.50 -10.33 11.97
CA GLY A 184 -15.43 -11.69 12.53
C GLY A 184 -15.52 -11.74 14.06
N GLY A 185 -15.28 -10.62 14.73
CA GLY A 185 -15.28 -10.53 16.19
C GLY A 185 -16.67 -10.33 16.80
N SER A 186 -16.69 -9.90 18.06
CA SER A 186 -17.95 -9.84 18.84
C SER A 186 -18.12 -8.63 19.75
N GLU A 187 -17.13 -7.74 19.82
CA GLU A 187 -17.09 -6.70 20.86
C GLU A 187 -17.14 -5.28 20.32
N VAL A 188 -16.13 -4.84 19.57
CA VAL A 188 -15.97 -3.42 19.24
C VAL A 188 -16.21 -3.17 17.76
N PHE A 189 -16.59 -1.94 17.42
CA PHE A 189 -16.70 -1.52 16.03
C PHE A 189 -15.31 -1.30 15.43
N HIS A 190 -15.21 -1.51 14.13
CA HIS A 190 -14.01 -1.21 13.35
C HIS A 190 -14.37 -0.33 12.16
N SER A 191 -13.50 0.63 11.83
CA SER A 191 -13.72 1.52 10.70
C SER A 191 -12.71 1.20 9.61
N HIS A 192 -13.10 0.47 8.56
CA HIS A 192 -12.18 0.19 7.45
C HIS A 192 -11.89 1.50 6.72
N HIS A 193 -10.63 1.94 6.76
CA HIS A 193 -10.17 3.13 6.06
C HIS A 193 -8.89 2.82 5.27
N PRO A 194 -9.00 2.71 3.94
CA PRO A 194 -7.85 2.69 3.05
C PRO A 194 -7.38 4.11 2.68
N HIS A 195 -6.10 4.25 2.37
CA HIS A 195 -5.42 5.49 1.99
C HIS A 195 -5.19 5.53 0.48
N GLY A 196 -5.38 6.69 -0.14
CA GLY A 196 -5.13 6.92 -1.56
C GLY A 196 -5.97 8.08 -2.08
N GLY A 197 -5.42 8.89 -2.99
CA GLY A 197 -6.06 10.14 -3.44
C GLY A 197 -7.39 9.98 -4.19
N ALA A 198 -7.82 8.74 -4.46
CA ALA A 198 -9.13 8.42 -5.04
C ALA A 198 -9.74 7.13 -4.46
N ILE A 199 -9.36 6.70 -3.25
CA ILE A 199 -9.79 5.40 -2.69
C ILE A 199 -11.19 5.52 -2.10
N ARG A 200 -12.16 5.55 -2.99
CA ARG A 200 -13.57 5.68 -2.64
C ARG A 200 -14.34 4.51 -3.22
N TRP A 201 -15.49 4.26 -2.65
CA TRP A 201 -16.51 3.38 -3.19
C TRP A 201 -17.87 3.95 -2.87
N GLN A 202 -18.90 3.37 -3.46
CA GLN A 202 -20.27 3.70 -3.11
C GLN A 202 -20.66 2.96 -1.83
N ARG A 203 -21.24 3.67 -0.86
CA ARG A 203 -21.81 3.07 0.36
C ARG A 203 -22.82 1.96 0.06
N SER A 204 -23.53 2.05 -1.05
CA SER A 204 -24.49 1.04 -1.50
C SER A 204 -24.28 0.74 -2.98
N PRO A 205 -23.33 -0.14 -3.34
CA PRO A 205 -22.98 -0.40 -4.73
C PRO A 205 -24.17 -0.86 -5.60
N ARG A 206 -25.09 -1.64 -5.02
CA ARG A 206 -26.31 -2.12 -5.70
C ARG A 206 -27.34 -1.03 -6.01
N ALA A 207 -27.19 0.19 -5.49
CA ALA A 207 -28.14 1.28 -5.72
C ALA A 207 -27.88 2.05 -7.02
N THR A 208 -26.73 1.85 -7.68
CA THR A 208 -26.37 2.55 -8.92
C THR A 208 -26.69 1.73 -10.18
N GLN A 209 -26.90 2.43 -11.30
CA GLN A 209 -27.04 1.82 -12.63
C GLN A 209 -25.71 1.78 -13.41
N MET A 210 -24.66 2.45 -12.93
CA MET A 210 -23.36 2.50 -13.59
C MET A 210 -22.22 2.18 -12.60
N PRO A 211 -21.72 0.95 -12.58
CA PRO A 211 -20.57 0.58 -11.76
C PRO A 211 -19.29 1.22 -12.27
N VAL A 212 -18.59 1.94 -11.40
CA VAL A 212 -17.33 2.64 -11.74
C VAL A 212 -16.08 1.81 -11.43
N TRP A 213 -16.23 0.66 -10.78
CA TRP A 213 -15.13 -0.16 -10.25
C TRP A 213 -14.24 -0.81 -11.32
N SER A 214 -14.69 -0.86 -12.57
CA SER A 214 -13.94 -1.40 -13.71
C SER A 214 -13.51 -0.34 -14.73
N THR A 215 -13.75 0.95 -14.47
CA THR A 215 -13.51 2.02 -15.47
C THR A 215 -12.05 2.41 -15.62
N GLY A 216 -11.24 2.15 -14.60
CA GLY A 216 -9.80 2.24 -14.69
C GLY A 216 -9.24 0.93 -15.26
N GLN A 217 -9.33 0.70 -16.56
CA GLN A 217 -8.60 -0.41 -17.20
C GLN A 217 -7.50 0.09 -18.14
N ASN A 218 -7.63 1.32 -18.63
CA ASN A 218 -6.78 1.88 -19.69
C ASN A 218 -6.14 3.23 -19.31
N GLY A 219 -6.11 3.59 -18.03
CA GLY A 219 -5.50 4.84 -17.55
C GLY A 219 -6.35 5.64 -16.56
N PRO A 220 -5.89 6.85 -16.20
CA PRO A 220 -6.52 7.67 -15.19
C PRO A 220 -7.90 8.16 -15.66
N VAL A 221 -8.87 8.10 -14.75
CA VAL A 221 -10.22 8.62 -14.95
C VAL A 221 -10.33 9.96 -14.22
N LYS A 222 -10.13 11.07 -14.95
CA LYS A 222 -10.08 12.42 -14.36
C LYS A 222 -11.45 12.93 -13.87
N TYR A 223 -12.53 12.48 -14.50
CA TYR A 223 -13.89 12.92 -14.20
C TYR A 223 -14.83 11.72 -14.02
N PRO A 224 -14.64 10.91 -12.96
CA PRO A 224 -15.54 9.79 -12.69
C PRO A 224 -16.95 10.31 -12.39
N VAL A 225 -17.98 9.51 -12.68
CA VAL A 225 -19.39 9.93 -12.53
C VAL A 225 -19.75 10.07 -11.04
N ILE A 226 -19.73 11.30 -10.51
CA ILE A 226 -19.88 11.54 -9.06
C ILE A 226 -21.30 11.67 -8.54
N ARG A 227 -22.30 11.88 -9.41
CA ARG A 227 -23.70 12.06 -9.00
C ARG A 227 -24.46 10.74 -9.13
N THR A 228 -24.41 9.93 -8.08
CA THR A 228 -25.09 8.63 -7.99
C THR A 228 -26.16 8.65 -6.90
N LYS A 229 -27.01 7.61 -6.85
CA LYS A 229 -28.02 7.44 -5.79
C LYS A 229 -27.40 7.07 -4.43
N SER A 230 -26.19 6.51 -4.45
CA SER A 230 -25.40 6.23 -3.26
C SER A 230 -24.36 7.33 -3.05
N ASP A 231 -24.14 7.70 -1.80
CA ASP A 231 -22.98 8.48 -1.38
C ASP A 231 -21.68 7.72 -1.65
N ARG A 232 -20.61 8.48 -1.81
CA ARG A 232 -19.25 7.99 -1.94
C ARG A 232 -18.54 8.13 -0.61
N VAL A 233 -17.89 7.07 -0.18
CA VAL A 233 -17.21 7.00 1.11
C VAL A 233 -15.81 6.43 0.91
N ASP A 234 -14.92 6.77 1.84
CA ASP A 234 -13.56 6.23 2.00
C ASP A 234 -13.37 5.60 3.38
N VAL A 235 -14.45 5.53 4.17
CA VAL A 235 -14.48 4.88 5.47
C VAL A 235 -15.86 4.28 5.72
N GLU A 236 -15.87 3.04 6.21
CA GLU A 236 -17.09 2.40 6.70
C GLU A 236 -16.85 1.72 8.04
N ALA A 237 -17.77 1.98 8.97
CA ALA A 237 -17.82 1.30 10.24
C ALA A 237 -18.56 -0.04 10.06
N ILE A 238 -17.97 -1.11 10.59
CA ILE A 238 -18.55 -2.43 10.71
C ILE A 238 -18.61 -2.83 12.18
N GLY A 239 -19.78 -3.29 12.62
CA GLY A 239 -20.01 -3.90 13.91
C GLY A 239 -20.03 -5.43 13.83
N PRO A 240 -20.10 -6.11 14.98
CA PRO A 240 -20.18 -7.57 15.03
C PRO A 240 -21.25 -8.14 14.09
N SER A 241 -20.88 -9.17 13.33
CA SER A 241 -21.74 -9.85 12.36
C SER A 241 -22.16 -9.03 11.14
N GLU A 242 -21.54 -7.88 10.89
CA GLU A 242 -21.74 -7.12 9.66
C GLU A 242 -20.74 -7.52 8.58
N ALA A 243 -21.21 -7.52 7.33
CA ALA A 243 -20.41 -7.70 6.13
C ALA A 243 -20.80 -6.62 5.10
N LEU A 244 -19.80 -6.02 4.48
CA LEU A 244 -19.94 -4.97 3.48
C LEU A 244 -19.10 -5.32 2.24
N ASP A 245 -19.64 -4.96 1.09
CA ASP A 245 -18.99 -5.13 -0.20
C ASP A 245 -18.51 -3.77 -0.71
N LEU A 246 -17.21 -3.65 -0.96
CA LEU A 246 -16.60 -2.45 -1.48
C LEU A 246 -16.24 -2.65 -2.96
N GLU A 247 -16.92 -1.90 -3.82
CA GLU A 247 -16.57 -1.78 -5.23
C GLU A 247 -15.69 -0.53 -5.41
N THR A 248 -14.38 -0.70 -5.25
CA THR A 248 -13.42 0.41 -5.30
C THR A 248 -13.46 1.11 -6.65
N GLU A 249 -13.66 2.44 -6.65
CA GLU A 249 -13.73 3.24 -7.88
C GLU A 249 -12.50 3.03 -8.75
N CYS A 250 -12.73 2.71 -10.02
CA CYS A 250 -11.69 2.47 -11.03
C CYS A 250 -10.75 1.28 -10.75
N GLY A 251 -10.98 0.49 -9.71
CA GLY A 251 -10.21 -0.73 -9.42
C GLY A 251 -8.78 -0.44 -8.97
N SER A 252 -7.85 -1.32 -9.36
CA SER A 252 -6.45 -1.33 -8.92
C SER A 252 -5.67 -0.13 -9.40
N GLY A 253 -5.12 0.63 -8.45
CA GLY A 253 -4.48 1.91 -8.71
C GLY A 253 -5.45 3.08 -8.84
N LEU A 254 -6.74 2.83 -8.62
CA LEU A 254 -7.79 3.83 -8.49
C LEU A 254 -7.92 4.70 -9.75
N CYS A 255 -8.75 5.75 -9.66
CA CYS A 255 -8.96 6.65 -10.79
C CYS A 255 -7.70 7.49 -11.13
N GLN A 256 -6.69 7.50 -10.24
CA GLN A 256 -5.40 8.15 -10.49
C GLN A 256 -4.44 7.30 -11.33
N TRP A 257 -4.68 5.98 -11.43
CA TRP A 257 -3.80 5.04 -12.11
C TRP A 257 -2.43 4.83 -11.46
N LEU A 258 -2.37 4.68 -10.14
CA LEU A 258 -1.13 4.58 -9.35
C LEU A 258 -0.72 3.12 -9.07
N ALA A 259 0.52 2.74 -9.38
CA ALA A 259 1.14 1.58 -8.74
C ALA A 259 1.77 2.00 -7.41
N GLY A 260 1.48 1.26 -6.35
CA GLY A 260 1.80 1.68 -4.99
C GLY A 260 1.29 0.70 -3.94
N ASP A 261 1.67 0.96 -2.69
CA ASP A 261 1.09 0.33 -1.50
C ASP A 261 0.03 1.28 -0.92
N PHE A 262 -1.24 0.88 -0.96
CA PHE A 262 -2.36 1.62 -0.41
C PHE A 262 -2.65 1.13 1.01
N LEU A 263 -2.15 1.85 2.01
CA LEU A 263 -2.38 1.54 3.42
C LEU A 263 -3.87 1.39 3.72
N PHE A 264 -4.26 0.40 4.50
CA PHE A 264 -5.58 0.36 5.12
C PHE A 264 -5.45 -0.02 6.59
N HIS A 265 -6.35 0.50 7.40
CA HIS A 265 -6.36 0.18 8.83
C HIS A 265 -7.75 0.37 9.41
N CYS A 266 -7.95 -0.11 10.64
CA CYS A 266 -9.10 0.34 11.42
C CYS A 266 -8.87 1.81 11.80
N HIS A 267 -9.82 2.71 11.54
CA HIS A 267 -9.64 4.15 11.81
C HIS A 267 -9.86 4.55 13.28
N VAL A 268 -9.99 3.58 14.18
CA VAL A 268 -9.91 3.77 15.63
C VAL A 268 -8.45 3.68 16.04
N ALA A 269 -7.87 4.76 16.57
CA ALA A 269 -6.43 4.91 16.79
C ALA A 269 -5.78 3.72 17.51
N HIS A 270 -6.33 3.34 18.66
CA HIS A 270 -5.82 2.21 19.43
C HIS A 270 -5.84 0.88 18.67
N HIS A 271 -6.74 0.67 17.70
CA HIS A 271 -6.84 -0.60 16.99
C HIS A 271 -5.71 -0.81 15.98
N TYR A 272 -5.36 0.22 15.20
CA TYR A 272 -4.28 0.06 14.21
C TYR A 272 -2.92 -0.01 14.88
N VAL A 273 -2.69 0.77 15.95
CA VAL A 273 -1.43 0.72 16.73
C VAL A 273 -1.27 -0.65 17.40
N ALA A 274 -2.38 -1.24 17.88
CA ALA A 274 -2.41 -2.59 18.45
C ALA A 274 -2.31 -3.72 17.39
N GLY A 275 -2.32 -3.39 16.10
CA GLY A 275 -1.93 -4.29 15.02
C GLY A 275 -2.95 -4.55 13.92
N MET A 276 -4.04 -3.78 13.85
CA MET A 276 -5.09 -3.91 12.83
C MET A 276 -4.88 -2.96 11.65
N TRP A 277 -3.87 -3.27 10.83
CA TRP A 277 -3.53 -2.54 9.61
C TRP A 277 -2.89 -3.47 8.58
N GLY A 278 -2.84 -3.02 7.34
CA GLY A 278 -2.16 -3.68 6.23
C GLY A 278 -2.10 -2.72 5.04
N TYR A 279 -1.80 -3.22 3.86
CA TYR A 279 -1.88 -2.40 2.64
C TYR A 279 -2.24 -3.27 1.46
N TRP A 280 -2.83 -2.63 0.45
CA TRP A 280 -3.07 -3.23 -0.85
C TRP A 280 -1.93 -2.85 -1.79
N ARG A 281 -1.20 -3.85 -2.29
CA ARG A 281 -0.07 -3.65 -3.21
C ARG A 281 -0.51 -3.79 -4.65
N VAL A 282 -0.33 -2.72 -5.42
CA VAL A 282 -0.63 -2.66 -6.86
C VAL A 282 0.66 -2.59 -7.66
N TYR A 283 0.90 -3.60 -8.50
CA TYR A 283 2.10 -3.70 -9.34
C TYR A 283 1.86 -3.17 -10.75
N ASN A 284 2.87 -2.55 -11.35
CA ASN A 284 2.88 -2.17 -12.79
C ASN A 284 3.69 -3.13 -13.68
N THR A 285 4.30 -4.18 -13.11
CA THR A 285 5.12 -5.15 -13.84
C THR A 285 4.87 -6.57 -13.32
N MET A 286 5.12 -7.58 -14.15
CA MET A 286 4.87 -8.98 -13.80
C MET A 286 5.67 -9.43 -12.58
N GLN A 287 5.00 -10.12 -11.67
CA GLN A 287 5.59 -10.68 -10.45
C GLN A 287 5.74 -12.18 -10.65
N VAL A 288 6.86 -12.58 -11.27
CA VAL A 288 7.20 -13.97 -11.58
C VAL A 288 8.65 -14.26 -11.19
N PRO A 289 9.01 -15.54 -10.98
CA PRO A 289 10.36 -15.91 -10.54
C PRO A 289 11.45 -15.30 -11.42
N GLY A 290 12.45 -14.68 -10.78
CA GLY A 290 13.59 -14.03 -11.42
C GLY A 290 13.40 -12.55 -11.80
N VAL A 291 12.17 -12.02 -11.78
CA VAL A 291 11.89 -10.60 -12.08
C VAL A 291 10.89 -9.96 -11.11
N GLN A 292 10.65 -10.59 -9.96
CA GLN A 292 9.79 -10.08 -8.91
C GLN A 292 10.46 -8.98 -8.07
N ASN A 293 9.64 -8.08 -7.53
CA ASN A 293 10.09 -6.94 -6.74
C ASN A 293 10.16 -7.24 -5.24
N ASP A 294 9.29 -8.12 -4.74
CA ASP A 294 9.19 -8.52 -3.32
C ASP A 294 9.36 -10.04 -3.13
N VAL A 295 9.24 -10.50 -1.88
CA VAL A 295 9.42 -11.91 -1.49
C VAL A 295 8.15 -12.73 -1.64
N MET A 296 7.06 -12.13 -2.12
CA MET A 296 5.76 -12.80 -2.13
C MET A 296 5.65 -13.77 -3.30
N ALA A 297 4.71 -14.71 -3.19
CA ALA A 297 4.48 -15.72 -4.22
C ALA A 297 4.11 -15.09 -5.58
N PRO A 298 4.47 -15.70 -6.72
CA PRO A 298 4.11 -15.18 -8.04
C PRO A 298 2.62 -14.86 -8.18
N LEU A 299 2.31 -13.76 -8.88
CA LEU A 299 0.94 -13.27 -9.06
C LEU A 299 0.51 -13.50 -10.52
N ARG A 300 -0.70 -14.04 -10.72
CA ARG A 300 -1.29 -14.24 -12.04
C ARG A 300 -2.08 -13.01 -12.50
N GLU A 301 -2.15 -12.81 -13.81
CA GLU A 301 -3.09 -11.86 -14.43
C GLU A 301 -4.51 -12.43 -14.42
N LEU A 302 -5.51 -11.54 -14.49
CA LEU A 302 -6.91 -11.95 -14.63
C LEU A 302 -7.14 -12.70 -15.97
N PRO A 303 -8.02 -13.73 -16.00
CA PRO A 303 -8.23 -14.56 -17.19
C PRO A 303 -8.65 -13.79 -18.46
N ASP A 304 -9.50 -12.77 -18.34
CA ASP A 304 -9.98 -11.93 -19.44
C ASP A 304 -8.91 -11.02 -20.10
N ARG A 305 -7.71 -10.89 -19.51
CA ARG A 305 -6.70 -9.89 -19.91
C ARG A 305 -5.25 -10.38 -19.84
N LEU A 306 -5.02 -11.66 -20.13
CA LEU A 306 -3.67 -12.23 -20.16
C LEU A 306 -2.73 -11.47 -21.11
N GLY A 307 -1.48 -11.27 -20.69
CA GLY A 307 -0.44 -10.60 -21.47
C GLY A 307 -0.50 -9.07 -21.44
N ARG A 308 -1.33 -8.49 -20.57
CA ARG A 308 -1.48 -7.03 -20.40
C ARG A 308 -0.33 -6.42 -19.63
N ILE A 309 0.21 -7.14 -18.66
CA ILE A 309 1.29 -6.70 -17.78
C ILE A 309 2.61 -7.24 -18.31
N HIS A 310 3.56 -6.33 -18.54
CA HIS A 310 4.86 -6.69 -19.08
C HIS A 310 5.83 -7.15 -17.99
N LYS A 311 6.78 -8.00 -18.38
CA LYS A 311 7.97 -8.25 -17.57
C LYS A 311 8.79 -6.96 -17.46
N PRO A 312 9.39 -6.67 -16.30
CA PRO A 312 10.21 -5.48 -16.16
C PRO A 312 11.49 -5.57 -16.99
N VAL A 313 12.08 -4.41 -17.25
CA VAL A 313 13.38 -4.24 -17.92
C VAL A 313 14.31 -3.38 -17.05
N THR A 314 15.62 -3.50 -17.27
CA THR A 314 16.59 -2.59 -16.64
C THR A 314 16.65 -1.26 -17.39
N SER A 315 17.14 -0.20 -16.74
CA SER A 315 17.19 1.15 -17.34
C SER A 315 18.02 1.21 -18.63
N ASP A 316 19.09 0.42 -18.76
CA ASP A 316 19.88 0.34 -19.99
C ASP A 316 19.09 -0.22 -21.18
N GLN A 317 18.09 -1.07 -20.93
CA GLN A 317 17.21 -1.63 -21.96
C GLN A 317 16.14 -0.64 -22.45
N LEU A 318 15.91 0.47 -21.72
CA LEU A 318 15.07 1.57 -22.18
C LEU A 318 15.79 2.46 -23.20
N VAL A 319 17.11 2.43 -23.28
CA VAL A 319 17.88 3.26 -24.21
C VAL A 319 17.54 2.92 -25.66
N GLY A 320 17.22 3.95 -26.45
CA GLY A 320 16.79 3.82 -27.84
C GLY A 320 15.34 3.39 -28.01
N LYS A 321 14.56 3.31 -26.91
CA LYS A 321 13.13 3.05 -26.94
C LYS A 321 12.33 4.35 -26.86
N THR A 322 11.12 4.31 -27.39
CA THR A 322 10.10 5.31 -27.14
C THR A 322 9.13 4.75 -26.12
N VAL A 323 8.98 5.45 -25.00
CA VAL A 323 8.00 5.12 -23.96
C VAL A 323 6.80 6.06 -24.07
N SER A 324 5.63 5.63 -23.60
CA SER A 324 4.39 6.41 -23.67
C SER A 324 3.64 6.44 -22.36
N TRP A 325 3.20 7.64 -21.96
CA TRP A 325 2.21 7.85 -20.89
C TRP A 325 0.93 8.41 -21.48
N PHE A 326 -0.09 7.55 -21.56
CA PHE A 326 -1.44 7.93 -21.96
C PHE A 326 -1.48 8.78 -23.25
N GLY A 327 -0.67 8.37 -24.24
CA GLY A 327 -0.57 9.03 -25.55
C GLY A 327 0.59 10.01 -25.68
N LYS A 328 1.15 10.56 -24.59
CA LYS A 328 2.37 11.39 -24.64
C LYS A 328 3.60 10.50 -24.77
N GLN A 329 4.44 10.74 -25.76
CA GLN A 329 5.60 9.90 -26.08
C GLN A 329 6.92 10.57 -25.70
N PHE A 330 7.90 9.76 -25.30
CA PHE A 330 9.24 10.19 -24.91
C PHE A 330 10.27 9.24 -25.51
N THR A 331 11.26 9.78 -26.22
CA THR A 331 12.38 9.00 -26.77
C THR A 331 13.52 9.00 -25.77
N ILE A 332 13.91 7.81 -25.30
CA ILE A 332 14.96 7.66 -24.29
C ILE A 332 16.32 7.48 -24.98
N VAL A 333 17.30 8.32 -24.64
CA VAL A 333 18.65 8.28 -25.20
C VAL A 333 19.71 8.02 -24.14
N GLY A 334 20.80 7.35 -24.51
CA GLY A 334 21.85 6.98 -23.54
C GLY A 334 22.80 8.12 -23.16
N LYS A 335 22.88 9.18 -23.98
CA LYS A 335 23.82 10.30 -23.81
C LYS A 335 23.28 11.57 -24.47
N GLY A 336 23.85 12.72 -24.12
CA GLY A 336 23.48 14.03 -24.63
C GLY A 336 22.82 14.89 -23.56
N LYS A 337 22.01 15.85 -23.98
CA LYS A 337 21.15 16.65 -23.10
C LYS A 337 19.70 16.34 -23.44
N SER A 338 18.84 16.31 -22.43
CA SER A 338 17.40 16.17 -22.65
C SER A 338 16.86 17.41 -23.38
N ASP A 339 16.04 17.17 -24.40
CA ASP A 339 15.28 18.18 -25.13
C ASP A 339 13.79 17.93 -24.88
N TRP A 340 13.26 18.65 -23.89
CA TRP A 340 11.86 18.61 -23.50
C TRP A 340 10.92 19.35 -24.45
N LYS A 341 11.46 20.11 -25.42
CA LYS A 341 10.68 20.87 -26.41
C LYS A 341 10.54 20.11 -27.73
N ALA A 342 11.29 19.03 -27.94
CA ALA A 342 11.11 18.13 -29.07
C ALA A 342 9.77 17.37 -29.00
N ASP A 343 9.29 16.89 -30.15
CA ASP A 343 8.09 16.07 -30.27
C ASP A 343 8.38 14.79 -31.09
N PRO A 344 8.42 13.60 -30.47
CA PRO A 344 8.36 13.37 -29.02
C PRO A 344 9.57 13.93 -28.28
N ALA A 345 9.41 14.26 -26.99
CA ALA A 345 10.50 14.77 -26.16
C ALA A 345 11.66 13.76 -26.10
N VAL A 346 12.90 14.25 -26.16
CA VAL A 346 14.10 13.40 -26.13
C VAL A 346 14.71 13.50 -24.74
N VAL A 347 14.72 12.41 -23.98
CA VAL A 347 15.14 12.43 -22.57
C VAL A 347 16.31 11.49 -22.36
N THR A 348 17.35 11.93 -21.66
CA THR A 348 18.45 11.04 -21.31
C THR A 348 17.99 9.99 -20.30
N ILE A 349 18.57 8.79 -20.35
CA ILE A 349 18.22 7.73 -19.38
C ILE A 349 18.50 8.15 -17.94
N LYS A 350 19.53 8.96 -17.72
CA LYS A 350 19.86 9.48 -16.38
C LYS A 350 18.77 10.42 -15.87
N ASP A 351 18.39 11.39 -16.69
CA ASP A 351 17.30 12.29 -16.35
C ASP A 351 16.01 11.52 -16.06
N TRP A 352 15.65 10.60 -16.96
CA TRP A 352 14.44 9.80 -16.85
C TRP A 352 14.34 8.99 -15.54
N VAL A 353 15.45 8.42 -15.09
CA VAL A 353 15.49 7.64 -13.85
C VAL A 353 15.51 8.55 -12.62
N GLU A 354 16.35 9.59 -12.60
CA GLU A 354 16.55 10.45 -11.42
C GLU A 354 15.32 11.29 -11.06
N MET A 355 14.39 11.52 -11.98
CA MET A 355 13.10 12.15 -11.67
C MET A 355 12.14 11.21 -10.91
N GLN A 356 12.38 9.89 -10.94
CA GLN A 356 11.51 8.87 -10.33
C GLN A 356 12.03 8.35 -8.98
N LEU A 357 13.34 8.49 -8.74
CA LEU A 357 14.02 7.96 -7.57
C LEU A 357 14.45 9.09 -6.63
N ALA A 358 14.63 8.79 -5.35
CA ALA A 358 15.24 9.70 -4.40
C ALA A 358 16.67 10.10 -4.82
N ASN A 359 17.22 11.17 -4.27
CA ASN A 359 18.58 11.60 -4.59
C ASN A 359 19.62 10.53 -4.21
N GLN A 360 20.69 10.42 -5.00
CA GLN A 360 21.78 9.48 -4.71
C GLN A 360 22.58 9.96 -3.50
N GLY A 361 22.81 9.07 -2.54
CA GLY A 361 23.69 9.35 -1.40
C GLY A 361 23.43 8.42 -0.22
N LYS A 362 24.38 8.39 0.71
CA LYS A 362 24.22 7.64 1.95
C LYS A 362 23.59 8.53 3.03
N PRO A 363 22.57 8.07 3.76
CA PRO A 363 21.96 8.83 4.84
C PRO A 363 22.99 9.37 5.84
N GLY A 364 22.89 10.64 6.23
CA GLY A 364 23.85 11.28 7.13
C GLY A 364 25.25 11.48 6.53
N HIS A 365 25.40 11.29 5.21
CA HIS A 365 26.64 11.44 4.46
C HIS A 365 27.82 10.62 5.04
N THR A 366 27.53 9.42 5.57
CA THR A 366 28.51 8.55 6.21
C THR A 366 28.50 7.14 5.62
N ASP A 367 29.68 6.51 5.59
CA ASP A 367 29.84 5.11 5.21
C ASP A 367 29.46 4.14 6.34
N ASP A 368 29.36 4.64 7.58
CA ASP A 368 28.98 3.85 8.75
C ASP A 368 27.47 3.54 8.76
N GLU A 369 27.09 2.26 8.69
CA GLU A 369 25.68 1.85 8.62
C GLU A 369 24.88 2.26 9.87
N ALA A 370 25.50 2.16 11.07
CA ALA A 370 24.85 2.60 12.31
C ALA A 370 24.62 4.12 12.30
N GLY A 371 25.59 4.89 11.82
CA GLY A 371 25.48 6.33 11.58
C GLY A 371 24.38 6.68 10.58
N GLN A 372 24.24 5.93 9.49
CA GLN A 372 23.14 6.12 8.52
C GLN A 372 21.76 5.95 9.18
N MET A 373 21.57 4.90 9.98
CA MET A 373 20.30 4.64 10.67
C MET A 373 19.95 5.75 11.68
N LYS A 374 20.95 6.29 12.37
CA LYS A 374 20.77 7.33 13.41
C LYS A 374 20.75 8.76 12.87
N ALA A 375 21.07 8.96 11.59
CA ALA A 375 21.16 10.28 10.98
C ALA A 375 19.80 10.98 10.81
N TYR A 376 18.70 10.23 10.88
CA TYR A 376 17.35 10.74 10.61
C TYR A 376 17.22 11.43 9.23
N ASP A 377 18.00 10.95 8.26
CA ASP A 377 18.11 11.54 6.93
C ASP A 377 17.30 10.72 5.90
N ALA A 378 16.24 11.34 5.38
CA ALA A 378 15.41 10.77 4.31
C ALA A 378 15.69 11.39 2.93
N THR A 379 16.69 12.28 2.83
CA THR A 379 16.87 13.08 1.62
C THR A 379 17.59 12.32 0.50
N VAL A 380 18.29 11.25 0.85
CA VAL A 380 19.13 10.47 -0.06
C VAL A 380 18.98 8.95 0.12
N MET A 381 19.36 8.21 -0.91
CA MET A 381 19.38 6.75 -0.96
C MET A 381 20.61 6.24 -1.73
N ASP A 382 21.26 5.17 -1.26
CA ASP A 382 22.54 4.70 -1.80
C ASP A 382 22.39 3.88 -3.10
N TRP A 383 21.48 4.23 -3.99
CA TRP A 383 21.40 3.63 -5.33
C TRP A 383 22.49 4.22 -6.25
N VAL A 384 23.04 3.42 -7.17
CA VAL A 384 24.20 3.79 -8.00
C VAL A 384 23.97 3.49 -9.48
N TRP A 385 24.81 4.09 -10.34
CA TRP A 385 24.87 3.76 -11.75
C TRP A 385 25.95 2.71 -12.04
N ASP A 386 25.59 1.68 -12.81
CA ASP A 386 26.51 0.79 -13.54
C ASP A 386 26.32 1.01 -15.04
N GLY A 387 27.13 1.90 -15.62
CA GLY A 387 26.93 2.40 -16.98
C GLY A 387 25.60 3.15 -17.11
N SER A 388 24.64 2.57 -17.85
CA SER A 388 23.26 3.08 -17.99
C SER A 388 22.25 2.30 -17.14
N LYS A 389 22.71 1.38 -16.30
CA LYS A 389 21.87 0.58 -15.40
C LYS A 389 21.80 1.23 -14.02
N ALA A 390 20.59 1.51 -13.55
CA ALA A 390 20.35 1.94 -12.17
C ALA A 390 20.34 0.72 -11.26
N MET A 391 21.12 0.78 -10.20
CA MET A 391 21.33 -0.32 -9.25
C MET A 391 20.91 0.14 -7.86
N SER A 392 20.18 -0.70 -7.11
CA SER A 392 19.69 -0.44 -5.76
C SER A 392 20.81 -0.14 -4.77
N GLU A 393 20.44 0.25 -3.55
CA GLU A 393 21.34 0.18 -2.41
C GLU A 393 21.80 -1.27 -2.14
N LYS A 394 22.89 -1.42 -1.38
CA LYS A 394 23.29 -2.73 -0.86
C LYS A 394 22.48 -3.04 0.38
N GLU A 395 22.08 -4.30 0.50
CA GLU A 395 21.44 -4.84 1.69
C GLU A 395 22.24 -4.50 2.96
N ALA A 396 21.54 -4.10 4.01
CA ALA A 396 22.14 -3.80 5.31
C ALA A 396 22.89 -5.02 5.86
N THR A 397 24.08 -4.79 6.43
CA THR A 397 24.86 -5.82 7.11
C THR A 397 24.67 -5.79 8.63
N LEU A 398 24.23 -4.64 9.16
CA LEU A 398 23.90 -4.45 10.56
C LEU A 398 22.44 -4.79 10.85
N GLY A 399 22.22 -5.77 11.73
CA GLY A 399 20.89 -6.19 12.17
C GLY A 399 20.20 -7.12 11.16
N THR A 400 19.78 -8.31 11.63
CA THR A 400 19.05 -9.25 10.78
C THR A 400 17.60 -8.81 10.70
N ASN A 401 17.09 -8.52 9.50
CA ASN A 401 15.66 -8.27 9.32
C ASN A 401 14.88 -9.58 9.58
N PRO A 402 13.96 -9.62 10.56
CA PRO A 402 13.20 -10.83 10.85
C PRO A 402 12.19 -11.19 9.75
N LYS A 403 11.79 -10.23 8.91
CA LYS A 403 10.74 -10.39 7.89
C LYS A 403 11.25 -10.40 6.46
N TYR A 404 12.55 -10.27 6.24
CA TYR A 404 13.13 -10.23 4.91
C TYR A 404 14.51 -10.87 4.87
N ARG A 405 14.76 -11.65 3.82
CA ARG A 405 16.07 -12.20 3.49
C ARG A 405 16.28 -12.15 1.98
N PRO A 406 17.43 -11.67 1.48
CA PRO A 406 17.67 -11.55 0.04
C PRO A 406 17.64 -12.90 -0.69
N GLU A 407 17.97 -13.99 0.00
CA GLU A 407 17.94 -15.33 -0.57
C GLU A 407 16.52 -15.78 -0.97
N TRP A 408 15.48 -15.25 -0.31
CA TRP A 408 14.09 -15.54 -0.66
C TRP A 408 13.67 -14.97 -2.01
N GLN A 409 14.40 -13.95 -2.49
CA GLN A 409 14.25 -13.42 -3.84
C GLN A 409 15.27 -14.00 -4.83
N GLY A 410 16.11 -14.95 -4.38
CA GLY A 410 17.14 -15.57 -5.21
C GLY A 410 18.44 -14.78 -5.32
N TYR A 411 18.72 -13.88 -4.38
CA TYR A 411 19.93 -13.04 -4.39
C TYR A 411 20.90 -13.38 -3.26
N LYS A 412 22.16 -12.96 -3.44
CA LYS A 412 23.19 -13.06 -2.41
C LYS A 412 23.25 -11.75 -1.61
N ALA A 413 23.29 -11.86 -0.29
CA ALA A 413 23.45 -10.71 0.59
C ALA A 413 24.68 -9.84 0.22
N GLY A 414 24.50 -8.52 0.24
CA GLY A 414 25.53 -7.52 -0.06
C GLY A 414 25.71 -7.15 -1.54
N GLU A 415 25.01 -7.83 -2.45
CA GLU A 415 24.96 -7.45 -3.87
C GLU A 415 23.91 -6.36 -4.14
N ARG A 416 24.17 -5.48 -5.10
CA ARG A 416 23.17 -4.51 -5.60
C ARG A 416 22.33 -5.19 -6.68
N ARG A 417 21.02 -4.93 -6.67
CA ARG A 417 20.11 -5.41 -7.73
C ARG A 417 19.84 -4.30 -8.74
N ALA A 418 19.50 -4.69 -9.96
CA ALA A 418 19.00 -3.71 -10.92
C ALA A 418 17.64 -3.17 -10.43
N ILE A 419 17.45 -1.85 -10.57
CA ILE A 419 16.14 -1.23 -10.43
C ILE A 419 15.36 -1.52 -11.71
N TRP A 420 14.14 -2.01 -11.53
CA TRP A 420 13.27 -2.48 -12.59
C TRP A 420 12.36 -1.35 -13.10
N PHE A 421 12.05 -1.38 -14.39
CA PHE A 421 11.16 -0.42 -15.06
C PHE A 421 10.15 -1.15 -15.93
N GLU A 422 8.94 -0.60 -16.05
CA GLU A 422 7.94 -1.09 -17.00
C GLU A 422 8.33 -0.63 -18.41
N PRO A 423 8.46 -1.56 -19.38
CA PRO A 423 9.07 -1.27 -20.69
C PRO A 423 8.30 -0.29 -21.57
N SER A 424 6.97 -0.21 -21.44
CA SER A 424 6.14 0.62 -22.33
C SER A 424 6.04 2.07 -21.86
N THR A 425 6.06 2.29 -20.55
CA THR A 425 5.87 3.57 -19.89
C THR A 425 7.18 4.12 -19.35
N GLY A 426 8.21 3.29 -19.18
CA GLY A 426 9.46 3.66 -18.52
C GLY A 426 9.30 3.99 -17.04
N LYS A 427 8.13 3.73 -16.43
CA LYS A 427 7.90 3.95 -15.00
C LYS A 427 8.68 2.93 -14.16
N VAL A 428 9.21 3.37 -13.03
CA VAL A 428 9.83 2.48 -12.05
C VAL A 428 8.82 1.40 -11.64
N ALA A 429 9.29 0.16 -11.57
CA ALA A 429 8.50 -0.97 -11.13
C ALA A 429 8.26 -0.89 -9.62
N TRP A 430 7.02 -1.04 -9.17
CA TRP A 430 6.68 -1.01 -7.75
C TRP A 430 6.67 -2.42 -7.13
N PRO A 431 7.09 -2.60 -5.86
CA PRO A 431 7.97 -1.69 -5.11
C PRO A 431 9.40 -1.68 -5.69
N TRP A 432 10.10 -0.55 -5.60
CA TRP A 432 11.48 -0.45 -6.10
C TRP A 432 12.53 -0.52 -4.98
N LEU A 433 12.09 -0.35 -3.73
CA LEU A 433 12.92 -0.44 -2.54
C LEU A 433 12.90 -1.85 -1.97
N THR A 434 14.04 -2.32 -1.47
CA THR A 434 14.11 -3.55 -0.67
C THR A 434 14.12 -3.23 0.82
N PRO A 435 13.58 -4.09 1.69
CA PRO A 435 13.53 -3.81 3.13
C PRO A 435 14.92 -3.69 3.78
N HIS A 436 15.16 -2.57 4.46
CA HIS A 436 16.37 -2.28 5.24
C HIS A 436 16.01 -2.06 6.71
N PHE A 437 16.32 -3.05 7.55
CA PHE A 437 15.91 -3.03 8.95
C PHE A 437 16.46 -1.80 9.69
N GLY A 438 15.56 -0.98 10.23
CA GLY A 438 15.90 0.20 11.02
C GLY A 438 16.32 1.44 10.21
N LYS A 439 16.42 1.38 8.87
CA LYS A 439 16.63 2.56 8.04
C LYS A 439 15.31 3.27 7.73
N ARG A 440 15.37 4.59 7.59
CA ARG A 440 14.25 5.43 7.17
C ARG A 440 14.01 5.36 5.66
N VAL A 441 12.75 5.28 5.26
CA VAL A 441 12.34 5.38 3.85
C VAL A 441 12.65 6.79 3.31
N PRO A 442 13.20 6.93 2.09
CA PRO A 442 13.56 8.24 1.57
C PRO A 442 12.32 9.03 1.15
N PHE A 443 12.43 10.35 1.18
CA PHE A 443 11.48 11.22 0.49
C PHE A 443 11.64 11.07 -1.02
N SER A 444 10.56 11.38 -1.72
CA SER A 444 10.60 11.68 -3.15
C SER A 444 11.63 12.76 -3.47
N ASN A 445 12.27 12.67 -4.63
CA ASN A 445 13.13 13.76 -5.11
C ASN A 445 12.37 15.09 -5.18
N ASP A 446 13.06 16.18 -4.85
CA ASP A 446 12.54 17.56 -4.89
C ASP A 446 11.19 17.73 -4.18
N HIS A 447 10.98 16.98 -3.09
CA HIS A 447 9.74 16.95 -2.28
C HIS A 447 8.46 16.77 -3.12
N ASN A 448 8.54 16.07 -4.26
CA ASN A 448 7.39 15.81 -5.09
C ASN A 448 6.35 14.97 -4.32
N PRO A 449 5.14 15.47 -4.05
CA PRO A 449 4.16 14.70 -3.28
C PRO A 449 3.67 13.42 -3.99
N ALA A 450 3.91 13.29 -5.31
CA ALA A 450 3.43 12.15 -6.09
C ALA A 450 4.40 11.78 -7.24
N PRO A 451 5.66 11.39 -6.94
CA PRO A 451 6.70 11.22 -7.96
C PRO A 451 6.37 10.13 -8.98
N TRP A 452 5.57 9.12 -8.60
CA TRP A 452 5.16 8.08 -9.54
C TRP A 452 4.05 8.57 -10.50
N LEU A 453 3.15 9.45 -10.06
CA LEU A 453 2.06 9.98 -10.89
C LEU A 453 2.51 11.15 -11.78
N GLU A 454 3.32 12.06 -11.23
CA GLU A 454 3.68 13.32 -11.88
C GLU A 454 5.18 13.64 -11.68
N MET A 455 6.05 12.91 -12.37
CA MET A 455 7.51 13.09 -12.25
C MET A 455 8.08 14.27 -13.06
N ILE A 456 7.36 14.73 -14.09
CA ILE A 456 7.86 15.76 -15.02
C ILE A 456 7.36 17.12 -14.53
N ARG A 457 8.29 17.96 -14.06
CA ARG A 457 8.05 19.33 -13.59
C ARG A 457 9.18 20.19 -14.12
N LEU A 458 8.88 21.12 -15.02
CA LEU A 458 9.92 21.85 -15.76
C LEU A 458 9.75 23.36 -15.63
N ASN A 459 10.87 24.04 -15.42
CA ASN A 459 10.94 25.48 -15.61
C ASN A 459 10.81 25.83 -17.10
N SER A 460 10.55 27.10 -17.41
CA SER A 460 10.37 27.57 -18.80
C SER A 460 11.58 27.33 -19.73
N ASP A 461 12.76 27.16 -19.14
CA ASP A 461 14.02 26.85 -19.83
C ASP A 461 14.24 25.34 -20.04
N GLY A 462 13.36 24.48 -19.51
CA GLY A 462 13.45 23.02 -19.59
C GLY A 462 14.28 22.37 -18.49
N THR A 463 14.76 23.13 -17.49
CA THR A 463 15.39 22.58 -16.29
C THR A 463 14.34 22.02 -15.33
N ARG A 464 14.73 21.12 -14.40
CA ARG A 464 13.80 20.58 -13.39
C ARG A 464 13.30 21.69 -12.48
N SER A 465 12.01 21.69 -12.19
CA SER A 465 11.38 22.61 -11.25
C SER A 465 11.21 21.97 -9.88
N VAL A 466 11.38 22.77 -8.83
CA VAL A 466 11.04 22.40 -7.45
C VAL A 466 9.55 22.62 -7.15
N GLU A 467 8.88 23.44 -7.98
CA GLU A 467 7.45 23.70 -7.86
C GLU A 467 6.61 22.49 -8.33
N PRO A 468 5.35 22.35 -7.88
CA PRO A 468 4.42 21.40 -8.47
C PRO A 468 4.23 21.65 -9.98
N ALA A 469 3.83 20.62 -10.74
CA ALA A 469 3.47 20.82 -12.13
C ALA A 469 2.27 21.77 -12.23
N LYS A 470 2.27 22.62 -13.26
CA LYS A 470 1.12 23.46 -13.57
C LYS A 470 -0.07 22.60 -13.98
N ALA A 471 -1.27 23.15 -13.77
CA ALA A 471 -2.50 22.59 -14.32
C ALA A 471 -2.30 22.24 -15.80
N GLY A 472 -2.50 20.96 -16.16
CA GLY A 472 -2.38 20.47 -17.54
C GLY A 472 -0.97 20.39 -18.13
N GLU A 473 0.10 20.72 -17.38
CA GLU A 473 1.49 20.76 -17.89
C GLU A 473 1.90 19.48 -18.63
N ASN A 474 1.41 18.36 -18.12
CA ASN A 474 1.73 17.03 -18.60
C ASN A 474 0.68 16.44 -19.55
N GLY A 475 -0.32 17.22 -19.94
CA GLY A 475 -1.41 16.80 -20.83
C GLY A 475 -2.46 15.94 -20.09
N PRO A 476 -3.07 14.93 -20.74
CA PRO A 476 -4.21 14.17 -20.21
C PRO A 476 -3.99 13.48 -18.87
N TRP A 477 -2.73 13.25 -18.49
CA TRP A 477 -2.37 12.55 -17.26
C TRP A 477 -1.91 13.45 -16.12
N SER A 478 -1.76 14.76 -16.35
CA SER A 478 -1.44 15.76 -15.31
C SER A 478 -2.29 15.55 -14.06
N LEU A 479 -1.66 15.51 -12.89
CA LEU A 479 -2.38 15.33 -11.62
C LEU A 479 -3.41 16.44 -11.45
N CYS A 480 -3.00 17.68 -11.72
CA CYS A 480 -3.86 18.85 -11.80
C CYS A 480 -4.44 19.02 -13.23
N PRO A 481 -5.76 18.97 -13.44
CA PRO A 481 -6.36 19.13 -14.76
C PRO A 481 -6.14 20.53 -15.35
N ASP A 482 -6.03 20.64 -16.68
CA ASP A 482 -5.68 21.86 -17.45
C ASP A 482 -6.60 23.08 -17.23
N ARG A 483 -7.80 22.88 -16.65
CA ARG A 483 -8.76 23.96 -16.34
C ARG A 483 -8.94 24.19 -14.85
N ALA A 484 -8.09 23.62 -14.01
CA ALA A 484 -8.08 23.95 -12.60
C ALA A 484 -7.65 25.41 -12.43
N GLY A 485 -8.41 26.18 -11.66
CA GLY A 485 -7.99 27.53 -11.28
C GLY A 485 -6.80 27.45 -10.33
N SER A 486 -5.93 28.45 -10.38
CA SER A 486 -4.90 28.67 -9.37
C SER A 486 -5.22 29.94 -8.57
N GLN A 487 -4.85 29.94 -7.31
CA GLN A 487 -4.87 31.12 -6.46
C GLN A 487 -3.52 31.21 -5.76
N ASP A 488 -2.81 32.30 -6.03
CA ASP A 488 -1.52 32.55 -5.40
C ASP A 488 -1.73 33.39 -4.15
N TYR A 489 -1.14 32.94 -3.05
CA TYR A 489 -1.13 33.68 -1.79
C TYR A 489 0.26 34.28 -1.60
N LYS A 490 0.32 35.58 -1.27
CA LYS A 490 1.57 36.17 -0.79
C LYS A 490 1.78 35.70 0.64
N VAL A 491 2.83 34.92 0.87
CA VAL A 491 3.21 34.48 2.21
C VAL A 491 4.45 35.27 2.63
N HIS A 492 4.37 35.92 3.77
CA HIS A 492 5.54 36.51 4.43
C HIS A 492 6.06 35.53 5.47
N PHE A 493 7.37 35.50 5.65
CA PHE A 493 8.00 34.75 6.73
C PHE A 493 8.55 35.71 7.77
N ILE A 494 8.16 35.50 9.02
CA ILE A 494 8.72 36.21 10.15
C ILE A 494 9.75 35.27 10.79
N LYS A 495 11.01 35.71 10.79
CA LYS A 495 12.08 34.98 11.47
C LYS A 495 12.18 35.47 12.92
N LEU A 496 11.92 34.57 13.87
CA LEU A 496 12.09 34.85 15.29
C LEU A 496 12.42 33.55 16.05
N PRO A 497 13.05 33.64 17.22
CA PRO A 497 13.20 32.48 18.09
C PRO A 497 11.83 31.91 18.47
N ILE A 498 11.61 30.61 18.25
CA ILE A 498 10.39 29.91 18.67
C ILE A 498 10.77 28.90 19.74
N GLU A 499 10.16 29.03 20.93
CA GLU A 499 10.25 28.01 21.97
C GLU A 499 9.29 26.86 21.61
N LEU A 500 9.86 25.70 21.26
CA LEU A 500 9.11 24.50 20.91
C LEU A 500 8.63 23.76 22.17
N SER A 501 9.44 23.79 23.22
CA SER A 501 9.07 23.27 24.53
C SER A 501 9.73 24.06 25.66
N ALA A 502 8.97 24.31 26.71
CA ALA A 502 9.50 24.90 27.94
C ALA A 502 10.55 23.99 28.59
N ALA A 503 11.44 24.59 29.39
CA ALA A 503 12.39 23.84 30.21
C ALA A 503 11.66 22.94 31.22
N GLN A 504 12.13 21.70 31.39
CA GLN A 504 11.53 20.75 32.33
C GLN A 504 12.61 20.16 33.25
N GLY A 505 12.57 20.56 34.53
CA GLY A 505 13.55 20.12 35.53
C GLY A 505 14.95 20.62 35.20
N LYS A 506 15.87 19.70 34.84
CA LYS A 506 17.24 20.02 34.44
C LYS A 506 17.42 20.14 32.92
N GLU A 507 16.42 19.71 32.14
CA GLU A 507 16.46 19.80 30.69
C GLU A 507 16.15 21.24 30.26
N PRO A 508 17.02 21.87 29.45
CA PRO A 508 16.81 23.24 28.98
C PRO A 508 15.61 23.33 28.04
N ALA A 509 15.08 24.54 27.85
CA ALA A 509 14.05 24.78 26.84
C ALA A 509 14.59 24.46 25.44
N ILE A 510 13.75 23.87 24.60
CA ILE A 510 14.07 23.64 23.18
C ILE A 510 13.63 24.89 22.42
N VAL A 511 14.60 25.65 21.93
CA VAL A 511 14.37 26.88 21.17
C VAL A 511 14.95 26.69 19.78
N ASP A 512 14.14 26.90 18.75
CA ASP A 512 14.63 27.11 17.39
C ASP A 512 14.99 28.59 17.24
N PRO A 513 16.29 28.96 17.21
CA PRO A 513 16.72 30.34 17.08
C PRO A 513 16.40 30.94 15.70
N ASN A 514 16.05 30.10 14.73
CA ASN A 514 15.73 30.49 13.36
C ASN A 514 14.27 30.19 12.99
N GLY A 515 13.39 30.02 13.98
CA GLY A 515 11.99 29.72 13.76
C GLY A 515 11.35 30.65 12.72
N LEU A 516 10.58 30.05 11.81
CA LEU A 516 9.89 30.75 10.73
C LEU A 516 8.38 30.61 10.94
N LEU A 517 7.70 31.74 11.16
CA LEU A 517 6.25 31.80 11.07
C LEU A 517 5.86 32.24 9.67
N TYR A 518 5.07 31.42 9.00
CA TYR A 518 4.51 31.71 7.68
C TYR A 518 3.11 32.27 7.87
N VAL A 519 2.90 33.51 7.45
CA VAL A 519 1.60 34.19 7.51
C VAL A 519 1.19 34.61 6.11
N VAL A 520 -0.10 34.42 5.81
CA VAL A 520 -0.69 34.97 4.60
C VAL A 520 -0.68 36.48 4.76
N HIS A 521 -0.12 37.22 3.80
CA HIS A 521 0.05 38.67 3.86
C HIS A 521 -1.27 39.43 4.13
N GLU A 522 -2.39 38.87 3.70
CA GLU A 522 -3.73 39.44 3.95
C GLU A 522 -4.21 39.26 5.41
N GLU A 523 -3.56 38.37 6.17
CA GLU A 523 -3.85 38.06 7.57
C GLU A 523 -2.80 38.64 8.55
N GLU A 524 -1.81 39.39 8.04
CA GLU A 524 -0.87 40.19 8.84
C GLU A 524 -1.54 41.45 9.42
#